data_AF-A0AAW6CWS3-F1
#
_entry.id   AF-A0AAW6CWS3-F1
#
_cell.length_a   1.000
_cell.length_b   1.000
_cell.length_c   1.000
_cell.angle_alpha   90.00
_cell.angle_beta   90.00
_cell.angle_gamma   90.00
#
_symmetry.space_group_name_H-M   'P 1'
#
loop_
_entity.id
_entity.type
_entity.pdbx_description
1 polymer ?
#
loop_
_entity_poly.entity_id
_entity_poly.type
_entity_poly.pdbx_seq_one_letter_code
_entity_poly.pdbx_strand_id
1 'polypeptide(L)'
;FIMNVYRCVDREQVEKYLKPLTDGLLMGVIDEQSTRITVRDEDKEFIARIYSYVFIGIMLDWIKGDMKDDPRLIIDKLALLIKDSVSDALNRFKL
;
A
#
# COMPACT_ATOMS: atom_id res chain seq x y z
N PHE A 1 -5.49 -20.12 -14.51
CA PHE A 1 -4.44 -20.52 -13.54
C PHE A 1 -4.53 -19.71 -12.25
N ILE A 2 -4.50 -18.38 -12.30
CA ILE A 2 -4.59 -17.49 -11.13
C ILE A 2 -5.90 -17.66 -10.34
N MET A 3 -7.02 -17.96 -11.01
CA MET A 3 -8.32 -18.16 -10.34
C MET A 3 -8.48 -19.48 -9.59
N ASN A 4 -7.82 -20.56 -10.02
CA ASN A 4 -7.80 -21.82 -9.25
C ASN A 4 -6.90 -21.68 -8.02
N VAL A 5 -5.86 -20.86 -8.12
CA VAL A 5 -5.04 -20.46 -6.97
C VAL A 5 -5.92 -19.64 -6.03
N TYR A 6 -6.64 -18.60 -6.47
CA TYR A 6 -7.46 -17.79 -5.56
C TYR A 6 -8.66 -18.52 -4.92
N ARG A 7 -9.20 -19.58 -5.54
CA ARG A 7 -10.25 -20.42 -4.93
C ARG A 7 -9.70 -21.45 -3.92
N CYS A 8 -8.39 -21.73 -3.96
CA CYS A 8 -7.70 -22.69 -3.08
C CYS A 8 -6.58 -22.08 -2.22
N VAL A 9 -6.27 -20.79 -2.38
CA VAL A 9 -5.25 -20.06 -1.65
C VAL A 9 -5.96 -19.16 -0.66
N ASP A 10 -5.70 -19.47 0.61
CA ASP A 10 -6.15 -18.71 1.75
C ASP A 10 -5.79 -17.23 1.56
N ARG A 11 -6.72 -16.33 1.88
CA ARG A 11 -6.49 -14.88 1.90
C ARG A 11 -5.19 -14.55 2.63
N GLU A 12 -4.87 -15.33 3.66
CA GLU A 12 -3.64 -15.26 4.43
C GLU A 12 -2.37 -15.43 3.59
N GLN A 13 -2.34 -16.33 2.60
CA GLN A 13 -1.17 -16.53 1.73
C GLN A 13 -0.95 -15.35 0.78
N VAL A 14 -2.03 -14.77 0.26
CA VAL A 14 -1.96 -13.59 -0.61
C VAL A 14 -1.45 -12.39 0.18
N GLU A 15 -1.99 -12.18 1.39
CA GLU A 15 -1.51 -11.15 2.31
C GLU A 15 -0.03 -11.37 2.67
N LYS A 16 0.38 -12.61 2.97
CA LYS A 16 1.78 -12.94 3.28
C LYS A 16 2.75 -12.63 2.13
N TYR A 17 2.30 -12.75 0.89
CA TYR A 17 3.12 -12.39 -0.28
C TYR A 17 3.14 -10.88 -0.53
N LEU A 18 1.99 -10.22 -0.45
CA LEU A 18 1.85 -8.79 -0.77
C LEU A 18 2.45 -7.88 0.30
N LYS A 19 2.37 -8.26 1.58
CA LYS A 19 2.81 -7.44 2.71
C LYS A 19 4.27 -6.99 2.61
N PRO A 20 5.29 -7.87 2.49
CA PRO A 20 6.68 -7.43 2.45
C PRO A 20 7.01 -6.58 1.22
N LEU A 21 6.37 -6.85 0.07
CA LEU A 21 6.55 -6.05 -1.14
C LEU A 21 5.99 -4.64 -0.96
N THR A 22 4.79 -4.56 -0.39
CA THR A 22 4.08 -3.29 -0.17
C THR A 22 4.80 -2.44 0.89
N ASP A 23 5.25 -3.07 1.96
CA ASP A 23 6.01 -2.38 3.02
C ASP A 23 7.34 -1.82 2.49
N GLY A 24 8.08 -2.59 1.69
CA GLY A 24 9.33 -2.13 1.10
C GLY A 24 9.13 -0.95 0.14
N LEU A 25 8.10 -1.00 -0.71
CA LEU A 25 7.74 0.10 -1.61
C LEU A 25 7.37 1.36 -0.84
N LEU A 26 6.50 1.24 0.17
CA LEU A 26 6.01 2.39 0.93
C LEU A 26 7.11 3.01 1.78
N MET A 27 7.97 2.19 2.41
CA MET A 27 9.07 2.72 3.20
C MET A 27 10.06 3.48 2.32
N GLY A 28 10.35 3.00 1.10
CA GLY A 28 11.18 3.73 0.14
C GLY A 28 10.64 5.13 -0.18
N VAL A 29 9.32 5.24 -0.41
CA VAL A 29 8.67 6.55 -0.64
C VAL A 29 8.73 7.43 0.61
N ILE A 30 8.49 6.86 1.79
CA ILE A 30 8.50 7.61 3.06
C ILE A 30 9.90 8.14 3.37
N ASP A 31 10.95 7.34 3.15
CA ASP A 31 12.33 7.76 3.37
C ASP A 31 12.76 8.86 2.40
N GLU A 32 12.38 8.74 1.13
CA GLU A 32 12.61 9.78 0.12
C GLU A 32 11.94 11.11 0.53
N GLN A 33 10.65 11.05 0.88
CA GLN A 33 9.86 12.24 1.24
C GLN A 33 10.28 12.83 2.60
N SER A 34 10.80 12.02 3.51
CA SER A 34 11.25 12.46 4.84
C SER A 34 12.69 12.94 4.90
N THR A 35 13.46 12.88 3.80
CA THR A 35 14.89 13.26 3.78
C THR A 35 15.15 14.70 4.29
N ARG A 36 14.18 15.61 4.17
CA ARG A 36 14.31 17.03 4.58
C ARG A 36 13.55 17.39 5.85
N ILE A 37 12.92 16.42 6.53
CA ILE A 37 12.11 16.65 7.72
C ILE A 37 12.41 15.60 8.77
N THR A 38 12.52 16.03 10.02
CA THR A 38 12.74 15.12 11.14
C THR A 38 11.39 14.56 11.59
N VAL A 39 11.20 13.25 11.38
CA VAL A 39 10.03 12.48 11.81
C VAL A 39 10.57 11.25 12.53
N ARG A 40 9.90 10.81 13.60
CA ARG A 40 10.32 9.61 14.34
C ARG A 40 10.10 8.36 13.49
N ASP A 41 10.96 7.37 13.66
CA ASP A 41 10.85 6.11 12.92
C ASP A 41 9.53 5.39 13.22
N GLU A 42 9.04 5.45 14.47
CA GLU A 42 7.73 4.90 14.86
C GLU A 42 6.56 5.52 14.07
N ASP A 43 6.62 6.82 13.78
CA ASP A 43 5.60 7.53 13.01
C ASP A 43 5.71 7.18 11.52
N LYS A 44 6.92 7.04 10.99
CA LYS A 44 7.14 6.56 9.62
C LYS A 44 6.59 5.14 9.43
N GLU A 45 6.87 4.24 10.36
CA GLU A 45 6.33 2.88 10.35
C GLU A 45 4.80 2.87 10.45
N PHE A 46 4.22 3.75 11.27
CA PHE A 46 2.78 3.90 11.38
C PHE A 46 2.16 4.36 10.06
N ILE A 47 2.73 5.39 9.43
CA ILE A 47 2.31 5.89 8.11
C ILE A 47 2.39 4.76 7.07
N ALA A 48 3.53 4.07 6.98
CA ALA A 48 3.73 2.95 6.05
C ALA A 48 2.64 1.87 6.23
N ARG A 49 2.32 1.54 7.48
CA ARG A 49 1.33 0.50 7.80
C ARG A 49 -0.07 0.85 7.33
N ILE A 50 -0.50 2.11 7.48
CA ILE A 50 -1.81 2.58 7.02
C ILE A 50 -1.92 2.47 5.50
N TYR A 51 -0.93 2.98 4.76
CA TYR A 51 -0.93 2.87 3.29
C TYR A 51 -0.82 1.41 2.82
N SER A 52 -0.12 0.55 3.57
CA SER A 52 -0.01 -0.89 3.29
C SER A 52 -1.38 -1.56 3.38
N TYR A 53 -2.18 -1.25 4.40
CA TYR A 53 -3.54 -1.76 4.52
C TYR A 53 -4.45 -1.29 3.38
N VAL A 54 -4.38 -0.02 2.99
CA VAL A 54 -5.17 0.51 1.88
C VAL A 54 -4.83 -0.21 0.57
N PHE A 55 -3.54 -0.32 0.26
CA PHE A 55 -3.08 -0.96 -0.98
C PHE A 55 -3.44 -2.45 -1.02
N ILE A 56 -3.15 -3.20 0.05
CA ILE A 56 -3.47 -4.63 0.13
C ILE A 56 -4.97 -4.86 0.07
N GLY A 57 -5.78 -4.05 0.77
CA GLY A 57 -7.23 -4.16 0.73
C GLY A 57 -7.80 -4.01 -0.68
N ILE A 58 -7.33 -2.99 -1.42
CA ILE A 58 -7.73 -2.75 -2.80
C ILE A 58 -7.32 -3.92 -3.71
N MET A 59 -6.11 -4.45 -3.55
CA MET A 59 -5.64 -5.61 -4.32
C MET A 59 -6.49 -6.85 -4.02
N LEU A 60 -6.82 -7.12 -2.77
CA LEU A 60 -7.67 -8.25 -2.39
C LEU A 60 -9.09 -8.14 -2.96
N ASP A 61 -9.67 -6.94 -2.95
CA ASP A 61 -10.98 -6.67 -3.53
C ASP A 61 -10.98 -6.88 -5.06
N TRP A 62 -9.94 -6.41 -5.74
CA TRP A 62 -9.76 -6.62 -7.18
C TRP A 62 -9.67 -8.12 -7.53
N ILE A 63 -8.88 -8.88 -6.76
CA ILE A 63 -8.74 -10.31 -7.04
C ILE A 63 -10.01 -11.08 -6.66
N LYS A 64 -10.72 -10.68 -5.58
CA LYS A 64 -12.04 -11.22 -5.24
C LYS A 64 -13.06 -10.97 -6.36
N GLY A 65 -12.93 -9.86 -7.09
CA GLY A 65 -13.69 -9.53 -8.29
C GLY A 65 -13.28 -10.29 -9.55
N ASP A 66 -12.49 -11.37 -9.45
CA ASP A 66 -11.99 -12.16 -10.59
C ASP A 66 -11.09 -11.32 -11.53
N MET A 67 -10.47 -10.26 -10.98
CA MET A 67 -9.55 -9.37 -11.71
C MET A 67 -10.12 -8.82 -13.03
N LYS A 68 -11.45 -8.68 -13.10
CA LYS A 68 -12.16 -8.31 -14.33
C LYS A 68 -11.88 -6.89 -14.79
N ASP A 69 -11.66 -5.99 -13.83
CA ASP A 69 -11.31 -4.60 -14.09
C ASP A 69 -9.82 -4.47 -14.42
N ASP A 70 -9.44 -3.52 -15.27
CA ASP A 70 -8.03 -3.21 -15.50
C ASP A 70 -7.41 -2.65 -14.20
N PRO A 71 -6.41 -3.33 -13.61
CA PRO A 71 -5.80 -2.89 -12.35
C PRO A 71 -5.19 -1.49 -12.47
N ARG A 72 -4.78 -1.06 -13.67
CA ARG A 72 -4.25 0.29 -13.89
C ARG A 72 -5.29 1.36 -13.56
N LEU A 73 -6.56 1.14 -13.89
CA LEU A 73 -7.62 2.11 -13.58
C LEU A 73 -7.86 2.25 -12.07
N ILE A 74 -7.67 1.17 -11.33
CA ILE A 74 -7.78 1.15 -9.86
C ILE A 74 -6.59 1.89 -9.26
N ILE A 75 -5.38 1.59 -9.74
CA ILE A 75 -4.14 2.23 -9.31
C ILE A 75 -4.12 3.72 -9.64
N ASP A 76 -4.59 4.13 -10.82
CA ASP A 76 -4.64 5.54 -11.22
C ASP A 76 -5.57 6.35 -10.32
N LYS A 77 -6.75 5.79 -9.99
CA LYS A 77 -7.69 6.42 -9.04
C LYS A 77 -7.08 6.50 -7.65
N LEU A 78 -6.41 5.44 -7.19
CA LEU A 78 -5.73 5.43 -5.91
C LEU A 78 -4.60 6.47 -5.88
N ALA A 79 -3.76 6.52 -6.91
CA ALA A 79 -2.66 7.47 -7.04
C ALA A 79 -3.14 8.92 -7.03
N LEU A 80 -4.26 9.20 -7.70
CA LEU A 80 -4.92 10.51 -7.65
C LEU A 80 -5.42 10.85 -6.24
N LEU A 81 -6.01 9.88 -5.53
CA LEU A 81 -6.53 10.07 -4.17
C LEU A 81 -5.42 10.34 -3.15
N ILE A 82 -4.32 9.58 -3.23
CA ILE A 82 -3.21 9.66 -2.27
C ILE A 82 -2.11 10.62 -2.70
N LYS A 83 -2.32 11.36 -3.78
CA LYS A 83 -1.34 12.33 -4.25
C LYS A 83 -1.05 13.33 -3.13
N ASP A 84 0.24 13.54 -2.88
CA ASP A 84 0.77 14.42 -1.81
C ASP A 84 0.41 13.99 -0.36
N SER A 85 -0.43 12.97 -0.17
CA SER A 85 -0.95 12.60 1.15
C SER A 85 0.13 12.01 2.08
N VAL A 86 1.15 11.36 1.52
CA VAL A 86 2.31 10.87 2.30
C VAL A 86 3.13 12.05 2.82
N SER A 87 3.39 13.05 1.98
CA SER A 87 4.10 14.28 2.39
C SER A 87 3.31 15.04 3.46
N ASP A 88 2.00 15.19 3.27
CA ASP A 88 1.13 15.81 4.26
C ASP A 88 1.12 15.05 5.59
N ALA A 89 1.08 13.72 5.55
CA ALA A 89 1.15 12.89 6.75
C ALA A 89 2.48 13.12 7.48
N LEU A 90 3.61 13.06 6.78
CA LEU A 90 4.92 13.30 7.38
C LEU A 90 5.05 14.69 7.99
N ASN A 91 4.52 15.73 7.33
CA ASN A 91 4.53 17.09 7.86
C ASN A 91 3.71 17.23 9.15
N ARG A 92 2.65 16.44 9.34
CA ARG A 92 1.86 16.44 10.59
C ARG A 92 2.62 15.81 11.77
N PHE A 93 3.57 14.90 11.49
CA PHE A 93 4.42 14.25 12.49
C PHE A 93 5.82 14.87 12.60
N LYS A 94 6.06 15.99 11.90
CA LYS A 94 7.33 16.70 11.94
C LYS A 94 7.61 17.28 13.33
N LEU A 95 8.85 17.13 13.78
CA LEU A 95 9.38 17.74 15.02
C LEU A 95 9.72 19.23 14.87
#